data_AF-A0A8M1MHZ8-F1
#
_entry.id   AF-A0A8M1MHZ8-F1
#
_cell.length_a   1.000
_cell.length_b   1.000
_cell.length_c   1.000
_cell.angle_alpha   90.00
_cell.angle_beta   90.00
_cell.angle_gamma   90.00
#
_symmetry.space_group_name_H-M   'P 1'
#
loop_
_entity.id
_entity.type
_entity.pdbx_description
1 polymer ?
#
loop_
_entity_poly.entity_id
_entity_poly.type
_entity_poly.pdbx_seq_one_letter_code
_entity_poly.pdbx_strand_id
1 'polypeptide(L)'
;MAATIRLPKHDVLQALRSSVYPRVGGSGSTCCRCPLGAKRYLLTDNIVKLKEFQHKKVAIAYHLPGTKGALEVLIEMKSQDVKFNKDTYVLAFAICYKLNSPESLKICTTLREEALIKGEVLSRRASCFAVALALNQNQVAKAISIFSQIMKQENIVCTNLNILIHIQANMLKTLIEVLKDAAEGNLSKFVRRREFSEEVLAKAREKVKDVPALLARFDEIYGKLHINGQVTTYTLDTLLCHTPGNRKSHMMLLNRRTVSHRTFQPLNQSLWAE
;
A
#
# COMPACT_ATOMS: atom_id res chain seq x y z
N MET A 1 26.04 -55.11 13.93
CA MET A 1 26.41 -53.69 14.11
C MET A 1 25.34 -53.04 14.96
N ALA A 2 25.71 -52.58 16.16
CA ALA A 2 24.81 -52.00 17.15
C ALA A 2 24.79 -50.48 17.01
N ALA A 3 23.62 -49.86 17.18
CA ALA A 3 23.49 -48.46 17.56
C ALA A 3 22.24 -48.30 18.44
N THR A 4 22.49 -48.25 19.73
CA THR A 4 21.55 -47.99 20.82
C THR A 4 21.36 -46.48 21.00
N ILE A 5 20.12 -46.10 21.29
CA ILE A 5 19.66 -44.76 21.67
C ILE A 5 20.30 -44.34 23.02
N ARG A 6 20.77 -43.08 23.13
CA ARG A 6 20.97 -42.40 24.42
C ARG A 6 20.67 -40.89 24.35
N LEU A 7 19.81 -40.44 25.26
CA LEU A 7 19.56 -39.05 25.67
C LEU A 7 20.75 -38.43 26.43
N PRO A 8 20.88 -37.09 26.45
CA PRO A 8 21.28 -36.37 27.66
C PRO A 8 20.38 -35.13 27.91
N LYS A 9 19.75 -34.97 29.08
CA LYS A 9 20.22 -34.46 30.40
C LYS A 9 20.58 -32.95 30.43
N HIS A 10 19.87 -32.26 31.33
CA HIS A 10 20.11 -30.93 31.88
C HIS A 10 21.51 -30.80 32.50
N ASP A 11 22.13 -29.61 32.38
CA ASP A 11 23.07 -29.00 33.34
C ASP A 11 23.21 -27.49 32.99
N VAL A 12 22.62 -26.57 33.75
CA VAL A 12 23.20 -25.80 34.88
C VAL A 12 24.36 -24.88 34.45
N LEU A 13 24.05 -23.57 34.43
CA LEU A 13 24.97 -22.45 34.25
C LEU A 13 25.99 -22.39 35.40
N GLN A 14 27.28 -22.49 35.09
CA GLN A 14 28.36 -22.22 36.02
C GLN A 14 29.19 -21.01 35.57
N ALA A 15 29.33 -20.06 36.48
CA ALA A 15 30.18 -18.88 36.38
C ALA A 15 31.61 -19.15 36.88
N LEU A 16 32.60 -18.46 36.31
CA LEU A 16 33.94 -18.11 36.84
C LEU A 16 34.50 -17.00 35.91
N ARG A 17 34.60 -15.72 36.30
CA ARG A 17 35.74 -15.03 37.00
C ARG A 17 37.12 -15.39 36.41
N SER A 18 38.12 -14.53 36.17
CA SER A 18 38.39 -13.08 36.31
C SER A 18 39.89 -12.87 36.01
N SER A 19 40.35 -11.67 35.64
CA SER A 19 41.77 -11.23 35.82
C SER A 19 41.82 -9.68 35.72
N VAL A 20 41.77 -8.92 36.82
CA VAL A 20 42.85 -8.40 37.71
C VAL A 20 43.61 -7.15 37.16
N TYR A 21 43.10 -5.96 37.56
CA TYR A 21 43.71 -4.82 38.30
C TYR A 21 45.19 -4.38 38.07
N PRO A 22 45.53 -3.07 38.18
CA PRO A 22 45.59 -2.40 39.50
C PRO A 22 45.09 -0.95 39.62
N ARG A 23 44.95 -0.59 40.89
CA ARG A 23 44.34 0.58 41.54
C ARG A 23 45.45 1.53 42.02
N VAL A 24 45.34 2.83 41.72
CA VAL A 24 45.98 3.97 42.41
C VAL A 24 45.04 5.17 42.16
N GLY A 25 44.61 6.04 43.07
CA GLY A 25 45.11 6.39 44.40
C GLY A 25 45.55 7.86 44.44
N GLY A 26 44.60 8.82 44.44
CA GLY A 26 44.72 10.12 45.11
C GLY A 26 45.51 11.29 44.48
N SER A 27 44.96 12.48 44.71
CA SER A 27 45.61 13.77 44.98
C SER A 27 46.15 14.64 43.82
N GLY A 28 45.54 15.83 43.68
CA GLY A 28 46.32 17.06 43.80
C GLY A 28 46.63 17.88 42.55
N SER A 29 45.93 19.01 42.46
CA SER A 29 46.39 20.33 41.97
C SER A 29 46.35 20.67 40.47
N THR A 30 45.71 21.83 40.24
CA THR A 30 45.99 22.85 39.22
C THR A 30 46.01 22.43 37.75
N CYS A 31 45.03 22.91 36.98
CA CYS A 31 45.26 23.98 36.01
C CYS A 31 44.01 24.15 35.12
N CYS A 32 43.52 25.39 35.04
CA CYS A 32 42.51 25.78 34.08
C CYS A 32 43.11 25.79 32.66
N ARG A 33 42.70 24.84 31.81
CA ARG A 33 42.53 25.01 30.36
C ARG A 33 41.81 23.79 29.80
N CYS A 34 40.51 23.93 29.56
CA CYS A 34 39.71 22.95 28.83
C CYS A 34 40.26 22.81 27.40
N PRO A 35 40.60 21.60 26.91
CA PRO A 35 40.64 21.39 25.48
C PRO A 35 39.19 21.40 24.97
N LEU A 36 38.83 22.49 24.30
CA LEU A 36 37.69 22.54 23.41
C LEU A 36 37.78 21.35 22.45
N GLY A 37 36.90 20.38 22.63
CA GLY A 37 36.91 19.16 21.82
C GLY A 37 35.61 18.36 21.94
N ALA A 38 34.48 19.02 22.17
CA ALA A 38 33.19 18.40 21.95
C ALA A 38 33.11 18.03 20.47
N LYS A 39 33.33 16.75 20.15
CA LYS A 39 33.08 16.20 18.82
C LYS A 39 31.61 16.47 18.52
N ARG A 40 31.36 17.51 17.74
CA ARG A 40 30.08 17.70 17.06
C ARG A 40 29.94 16.48 16.17
N TYR A 41 29.14 15.51 16.61
CA TYR A 41 28.67 14.46 15.72
C TYR A 41 27.85 15.18 14.66
N LEU A 42 28.49 15.51 13.53
CA LEU A 42 27.80 15.87 12.31
C LEU A 42 26.80 14.73 12.09
N LEU A 43 25.51 15.07 12.12
CA LEU A 43 24.46 14.14 11.76
C LEU A 43 24.89 13.50 10.45
N THR A 44 25.03 12.18 10.43
CA THR A 44 25.43 11.46 9.21
C THR A 44 24.49 11.88 8.08
N ASP A 45 25.00 12.01 6.85
CA ASP A 45 24.22 12.50 5.70
C ASP A 45 22.86 11.81 5.56
N ASN A 46 22.78 10.53 5.94
CA ASN A 46 21.54 9.76 5.94
C ASN A 46 20.48 10.29 6.92
N ILE A 47 20.88 10.81 8.09
CA ILE A 47 19.99 11.38 9.11
C ILE A 47 19.52 12.78 8.68
N VAL A 48 20.42 13.59 8.10
CA VAL A 48 20.06 14.89 7.54
C VAL A 48 19.08 14.72 6.38
N LYS A 49 19.36 13.80 5.44
CA LYS A 49 18.45 13.44 4.34
C LYS A 49 17.11 12.89 4.83
N LEU A 50 17.10 12.09 5.91
CA LEU A 50 15.85 11.61 6.51
C LEU A 50 15.04 12.75 7.13
N LYS A 51 15.71 13.70 7.79
CA LYS A 51 15.07 14.86 8.42
C LYS A 51 14.54 15.84 7.37
N GLU A 52 15.29 16.08 6.29
CA GLU A 52 14.84 16.81 5.11
C GLU A 52 13.68 16.10 4.41
N PHE A 53 13.72 14.78 4.30
CA PHE A 53 12.64 13.98 3.75
C PHE A 53 11.37 14.07 4.60
N GLN A 54 11.50 14.06 5.93
CA GLN A 54 10.37 14.26 6.83
C GLN A 54 9.83 15.69 6.76
N HIS A 55 10.71 16.71 6.69
CA HIS A 55 10.28 18.10 6.55
C HIS A 55 9.64 18.38 5.18
N LYS A 56 10.19 17.82 4.09
CA LYS A 56 9.57 17.85 2.76
C LYS A 56 8.20 17.17 2.81
N LYS A 57 8.08 15.97 3.38
CA LYS A 57 6.79 15.28 3.54
C LYS A 57 5.75 16.11 4.29
N VAL A 58 6.16 16.77 5.38
CA VAL A 58 5.28 17.64 6.17
C VAL A 58 4.90 18.90 5.38
N ALA A 59 5.86 19.57 4.74
CA ALA A 59 5.60 20.74 3.89
C ALA A 59 4.68 20.42 2.71
N ILE A 60 4.86 19.24 2.09
CA ILE A 60 4.00 18.72 1.01
C ILE A 60 2.58 18.45 1.53
N ALA A 61 2.43 17.91 2.74
CA ALA A 61 1.13 17.69 3.35
C ALA A 61 0.38 18.99 3.68
N TYR A 62 1.10 20.08 3.99
CA TYR A 62 0.52 21.38 4.34
C TYR A 62 0.28 22.31 3.14
N HIS A 63 0.97 22.11 2.01
CA HIS A 63 0.85 22.98 0.84
C HIS A 63 0.00 22.43 -0.31
N LEU A 64 -0.46 21.18 -0.31
CA LEU A 64 -1.06 20.52 -1.49
C LEU A 64 -2.39 21.18 -1.95
N PRO A 65 -2.41 22.04 -2.98
CA PRO A 65 -3.64 22.56 -3.55
C PRO A 65 -3.93 21.69 -4.77
N GLY A 66 -4.31 20.44 -4.53
CA GLY A 66 -4.74 19.51 -5.58
C GLY A 66 -3.69 18.54 -6.12
N THR A 67 -4.17 17.63 -6.97
CA THR A 67 -3.43 16.48 -7.52
C THR A 67 -2.27 16.88 -8.44
N LYS A 68 -2.27 18.09 -9.00
CA LYS A 68 -1.20 18.60 -9.88
C LYS A 68 0.10 18.85 -9.12
N GLY A 69 0.06 19.57 -7.99
CA GLY A 69 1.25 19.80 -7.17
C GLY A 69 1.84 18.51 -6.58
N ALA A 70 0.99 17.51 -6.32
CA ALA A 70 1.45 16.19 -5.89
C ALA A 70 2.24 15.44 -6.97
N LEU A 71 1.88 15.60 -8.24
CA LEU A 71 2.61 15.01 -9.37
C LEU A 71 3.97 15.68 -9.55
N GLU A 72 4.05 17.01 -9.43
CA GLU A 72 5.31 17.77 -9.50
C GLU A 72 6.31 17.28 -8.46
N VAL A 73 5.86 17.12 -7.22
CA VAL A 73 6.67 16.55 -6.13
C VAL A 73 7.19 15.15 -6.48
N LEU A 74 6.38 14.29 -7.10
CA LEU A 74 6.83 12.96 -7.51
C LEU A 74 7.88 13.01 -8.61
N ILE A 75 7.74 13.95 -9.55
CA ILE A 75 8.74 14.19 -10.59
C ILE A 75 10.04 14.71 -9.98
N GLU A 76 9.98 15.61 -9.00
CA GLU A 76 11.17 16.11 -8.28
C GLU A 76 11.85 15.03 -7.45
N MET A 77 11.07 14.20 -6.75
CA MET A 77 11.62 13.05 -6.03
C MET A 77 12.34 12.10 -6.98
N LYS A 78 11.78 11.90 -8.18
CA LYS A 78 12.42 11.10 -9.22
C LYS A 78 13.70 11.75 -9.74
N SER A 79 13.71 13.06 -10.01
CA SER A 79 14.91 13.76 -10.50
C SER A 79 16.05 13.77 -9.49
N GLN A 80 15.73 13.67 -8.19
CA GLN A 80 16.68 13.52 -7.10
C GLN A 80 17.08 12.05 -6.82
N ASP A 81 16.70 11.11 -7.69
CA ASP A 81 16.91 9.65 -7.54
C ASP A 81 16.48 9.10 -6.17
N VAL A 82 15.40 9.66 -5.62
CA VAL A 82 14.84 9.17 -4.35
C VAL A 82 14.19 7.82 -4.59
N LYS A 83 14.65 6.80 -3.87
CA LYS A 83 14.09 5.45 -3.97
C LYS A 83 12.60 5.42 -3.59
N PHE A 84 11.77 4.94 -4.50
CA PHE A 84 10.33 4.76 -4.24
C PHE A 84 10.10 3.45 -3.48
N ASN A 85 9.31 3.54 -2.42
CA ASN A 85 8.80 2.35 -1.73
C ASN A 85 7.43 1.94 -2.30
N LYS A 86 6.88 0.82 -1.83
CA LYS A 86 5.59 0.28 -2.30
C LYS A 86 4.44 1.29 -2.19
N ASP A 87 4.39 2.07 -1.11
CA ASP A 87 3.34 3.05 -0.87
C ASP A 87 3.51 4.30 -1.74
N THR A 88 4.75 4.70 -2.02
CA THR A 88 5.06 5.79 -2.97
C THR A 88 4.54 5.44 -4.36
N TYR A 89 4.73 4.21 -4.84
CA TYR A 89 4.17 3.78 -6.14
C TYR A 89 2.64 3.78 -6.14
N VAL A 90 2.00 3.34 -5.06
CA VAL A 90 0.53 3.40 -4.93
C VAL A 90 0.05 4.84 -5.01
N LEU A 91 0.69 5.75 -4.27
CA LEU A 91 0.35 7.16 -4.26
C LEU A 91 0.58 7.80 -5.64
N ALA A 92 1.72 7.51 -6.27
CA ALA A 92 2.05 8.02 -7.59
C ALA A 92 1.04 7.60 -8.65
N PHE A 93 0.66 6.33 -8.67
CA PHE A 93 -0.30 5.83 -9.65
C PHE A 93 -1.72 6.31 -9.34
N ALA A 94 -2.08 6.48 -8.06
CA ALA A 94 -3.36 7.08 -7.67
C ALA A 94 -3.46 8.55 -8.12
N ILE A 95 -2.38 9.34 -7.97
CA ILE A 95 -2.33 10.72 -8.46
C ILE A 95 -2.47 10.74 -9.98
N CYS A 96 -1.71 9.89 -10.68
CA CYS A 96 -1.79 9.80 -12.14
C CYS A 96 -3.20 9.42 -12.62
N TYR A 97 -3.85 8.49 -11.92
CA TYR A 97 -5.23 8.08 -12.17
C TYR A 97 -6.22 9.24 -11.97
N LYS A 98 -6.09 10.01 -10.87
CA LYS A 98 -6.97 11.15 -10.60
C LYS A 98 -6.78 12.32 -11.56
N LEU A 99 -5.57 12.53 -12.08
CA LEU A 99 -5.31 13.54 -13.11
C LEU A 99 -5.87 13.15 -14.48
N ASN A 100 -5.90 11.85 -14.79
CA ASN A 100 -6.44 11.28 -16.03
C ASN A 100 -6.04 12.06 -17.30
N SER A 101 -4.77 12.41 -17.43
CA SER A 101 -4.23 13.13 -18.59
C SER A 101 -3.28 12.23 -19.39
N PRO A 102 -3.06 12.48 -20.68
CA PRO A 102 -2.09 11.71 -21.46
C PRO A 102 -0.66 11.86 -20.90
N GLU A 103 -0.32 13.00 -20.28
CA GLU A 103 0.93 13.20 -19.55
C GLU A 103 1.01 12.31 -18.31
N SER A 104 -0.07 12.22 -17.52
CA SER A 104 -0.09 11.37 -16.33
C SER A 104 0.03 9.89 -16.67
N LEU A 105 -0.54 9.47 -17.81
CA LEU A 105 -0.35 8.12 -18.34
C LEU A 105 1.13 7.87 -18.71
N LYS A 106 1.78 8.78 -19.44
CA LYS A 106 3.20 8.65 -19.80
C LYS A 106 4.10 8.54 -18.56
N ILE A 107 3.84 9.36 -17.54
CA ILE A 107 4.57 9.30 -16.27
C ILE A 107 4.32 7.95 -15.58
N CYS A 108 3.06 7.51 -15.50
CA CYS A 108 2.71 6.23 -14.90
C CYS A 108 3.39 5.04 -15.61
N THR A 109 3.48 5.06 -16.95
CA THR A 109 4.14 3.98 -17.70
C THR A 109 5.65 3.98 -17.50
N THR A 110 6.31 5.15 -17.58
CA THR A 110 7.76 5.23 -17.36
C THR A 110 8.15 4.78 -15.95
N LEU A 111 7.43 5.24 -14.92
CA LEU A 111 7.65 4.81 -13.53
C LEU A 111 7.48 3.30 -13.35
N ARG A 112 6.50 2.70 -14.03
CA ARG A 112 6.26 1.26 -13.99
C ARG A 112 7.40 0.49 -14.67
N GLU A 113 7.81 0.90 -15.87
CA GLU A 113 8.89 0.24 -16.63
C GLU A 113 10.21 0.30 -15.87
N GLU A 114 10.55 1.45 -15.30
CA GLU A 114 11.73 1.61 -14.44
C GLU A 114 11.67 0.71 -13.20
N ALA A 115 10.50 0.61 -12.55
CA ALA A 115 10.32 -0.29 -11.42
C ALA A 115 10.59 -1.75 -11.83
N LEU A 116 10.09 -2.17 -13.00
CA LEU A 116 10.32 -3.52 -13.51
C LEU A 116 11.80 -3.78 -13.83
N ILE A 117 12.49 -2.83 -14.47
CA ILE A 117 13.93 -2.93 -14.78
C ILE A 117 14.76 -3.03 -13.50
N LYS A 118 14.40 -2.27 -12.46
CA LYS A 118 15.05 -2.29 -11.14
C LYS A 118 14.69 -3.53 -10.30
N GLY A 119 13.78 -4.40 -10.79
CA GLY A 119 13.31 -5.57 -10.07
C GLY A 119 12.39 -5.26 -8.88
N GLU A 120 11.80 -4.06 -8.83
CA GLU A 120 10.90 -3.64 -7.77
C GLU A 120 9.51 -4.29 -7.96
N VAL A 121 8.98 -4.89 -6.90
CA VAL A 121 7.67 -5.57 -6.94
C VAL A 121 6.57 -4.55 -6.66
N LEU A 122 5.81 -4.21 -7.71
CA LEU A 122 4.63 -3.34 -7.60
C LEU A 122 3.52 -4.01 -6.80
N SER A 123 2.85 -3.23 -5.95
CA SER A 123 1.70 -3.72 -5.22
C SER A 123 0.51 -3.91 -6.16
N ARG A 124 -0.38 -4.85 -5.84
CA ARG A 124 -1.63 -5.06 -6.59
C ARG A 124 -2.42 -3.76 -6.75
N ARG A 125 -2.48 -2.94 -5.69
CA ARG A 125 -3.22 -1.68 -5.67
C ARG A 125 -2.63 -0.67 -6.65
N ALA A 126 -1.30 -0.56 -6.72
CA ALA A 126 -0.64 0.26 -7.73
C ALA A 126 -1.01 -0.23 -9.14
N SER A 127 -0.86 -1.53 -9.41
CA SER A 127 -1.23 -2.09 -10.72
C SER A 127 -2.69 -1.83 -11.09
N CYS A 128 -3.63 -1.92 -10.14
CA CYS A 128 -5.04 -1.58 -10.38
C CYS A 128 -5.24 -0.12 -10.83
N PHE A 129 -4.54 0.84 -10.22
CA PHE A 129 -4.60 2.24 -10.66
C PHE A 129 -4.02 2.43 -12.07
N ALA A 130 -2.90 1.76 -12.37
CA ALA A 130 -2.30 1.81 -13.70
C ALA A 130 -3.21 1.20 -14.79
N VAL A 131 -3.88 0.08 -14.49
CA VAL A 131 -4.89 -0.52 -15.39
C VAL A 131 -6.07 0.43 -15.58
N ALA A 132 -6.63 0.97 -14.50
CA ALA A 132 -7.78 1.88 -14.56
C ALA A 132 -7.46 3.15 -15.37
N LEU A 133 -6.26 3.72 -15.20
CA LEU A 133 -5.79 4.87 -15.97
C LEU A 133 -5.64 4.51 -17.46
N ALA A 134 -5.05 3.34 -17.78
CA ALA A 134 -4.93 2.90 -19.17
C ALA A 134 -6.29 2.70 -19.84
N LEU A 135 -7.27 2.13 -19.12
CA LEU A 135 -8.66 1.97 -19.60
C LEU A 135 -9.35 3.32 -19.84
N ASN A 136 -9.18 4.29 -18.93
CA ASN A 136 -9.74 5.64 -19.09
C ASN A 136 -9.16 6.37 -20.32
N GLN A 137 -7.92 6.06 -20.70
CA GLN A 137 -7.23 6.60 -21.87
C GLN A 137 -7.41 5.74 -23.13
N ASN A 138 -8.32 4.75 -23.13
CA ASN A 138 -8.58 3.81 -24.22
C ASN A 138 -7.34 3.01 -24.70
N GLN A 139 -6.35 2.81 -23.83
CA GLN A 139 -5.13 2.05 -24.13
C GLN A 139 -5.29 0.58 -23.70
N VAL A 140 -6.19 -0.13 -24.37
CA VAL A 140 -6.63 -1.49 -24.00
C VAL A 140 -5.47 -2.50 -23.97
N ALA A 141 -4.58 -2.46 -24.96
CA ALA A 141 -3.42 -3.35 -25.03
C ALA A 141 -2.48 -3.19 -23.81
N LYS A 142 -2.27 -1.94 -23.38
CA LYS A 142 -1.50 -1.65 -22.16
C LYS A 142 -2.23 -2.13 -20.92
N ALA A 143 -3.53 -1.91 -20.83
CA ALA A 143 -4.34 -2.40 -19.71
C ALA A 143 -4.25 -3.92 -19.57
N ILE A 144 -4.38 -4.68 -20.66
CA ILE A 144 -4.24 -6.15 -20.68
C ILE A 144 -2.84 -6.57 -20.21
N SER A 145 -1.79 -5.93 -20.74
CA SER A 145 -0.39 -6.23 -20.37
C SER A 145 -0.10 -5.98 -18.88
N ILE A 146 -0.65 -4.90 -18.32
CA ILE A 146 -0.49 -4.59 -16.90
C ILE A 146 -1.31 -5.59 -16.05
N PHE A 147 -2.54 -5.89 -16.47
CA PHE A 147 -3.46 -6.75 -15.74
C PHE A 147 -2.97 -8.20 -15.66
N SER A 148 -2.38 -8.74 -16.73
CA SER A 148 -1.86 -10.11 -16.76
C SER A 148 -0.73 -10.37 -15.76
N GLN A 149 0.02 -9.32 -15.39
CA GLN A 149 1.09 -9.40 -14.38
C GLN A 149 0.57 -9.43 -12.94
N ILE A 150 -0.73 -9.24 -12.72
CA ILE A 150 -1.34 -9.28 -11.39
C ILE A 150 -1.59 -10.75 -11.00
N MET A 151 -0.74 -11.31 -10.13
CA MET A 151 -0.81 -12.73 -9.75
C MET A 151 -2.06 -13.16 -8.96
N LYS A 152 -2.83 -12.23 -8.38
CA LYS A 152 -4.00 -12.54 -7.52
C LYS A 152 -5.20 -11.68 -7.91
N GLN A 153 -6.06 -12.22 -8.77
CA GLN A 153 -7.16 -11.48 -9.41
C GLN A 153 -8.51 -11.59 -8.68
N GLU A 154 -8.58 -12.34 -7.58
CA GLU A 154 -9.82 -12.60 -6.79
C GLU A 154 -10.34 -11.37 -6.00
N ASN A 155 -9.73 -10.20 -6.19
CA ASN A 155 -10.21 -8.97 -5.56
C ASN A 155 -11.36 -8.38 -6.37
N ILE A 156 -12.36 -7.82 -5.68
CA ILE A 156 -13.51 -7.11 -6.27
C ILE A 156 -13.05 -6.10 -7.32
N VAL A 157 -12.04 -5.28 -6.99
CA VAL A 157 -11.48 -4.28 -7.91
C VAL A 157 -10.92 -4.94 -9.17
N CYS A 158 -10.16 -6.04 -9.02
CA CYS A 158 -9.56 -6.74 -10.15
C CYS A 158 -10.64 -7.40 -11.02
N THR A 159 -11.67 -7.97 -10.41
CA THR A 159 -12.81 -8.56 -11.15
C THR A 159 -13.52 -7.50 -11.98
N ASN A 160 -13.80 -6.32 -11.40
CA ASN A 160 -14.44 -5.22 -12.13
C ASN A 160 -13.56 -4.64 -13.24
N LEU A 161 -12.25 -4.52 -13.01
CA LEU A 161 -11.29 -4.12 -14.05
C LEU A 161 -11.21 -5.15 -15.18
N ASN A 162 -11.27 -6.45 -14.87
CA ASN A 162 -11.28 -7.50 -15.88
C ASN A 162 -12.50 -7.39 -16.81
N ILE A 163 -13.67 -7.13 -16.23
CA ILE A 163 -14.90 -6.90 -17.00
C ILE A 163 -14.74 -5.69 -17.94
N LEU A 164 -14.21 -4.57 -17.44
CA LEU A 164 -13.96 -3.40 -18.28
C LEU A 164 -12.95 -3.66 -19.40
N ILE A 165 -11.91 -4.46 -19.15
CA ILE A 165 -10.96 -4.89 -20.18
C ILE A 165 -11.70 -5.66 -21.28
N HIS A 166 -12.54 -6.64 -20.94
CA HIS A 166 -13.29 -7.41 -21.93
C HIS A 166 -14.30 -6.56 -22.72
N ILE A 167 -14.94 -5.59 -22.06
CA ILE A 167 -15.84 -4.61 -22.69
C ILE A 167 -15.08 -3.78 -23.73
N GLN A 168 -13.93 -3.21 -23.37
CA GLN A 168 -13.14 -2.36 -24.28
C GLN A 168 -12.43 -3.16 -25.39
N ALA A 169 -12.06 -4.41 -25.13
CA ALA A 169 -11.49 -5.32 -26.13
C ALA A 169 -12.55 -5.90 -27.09
N ASN A 170 -13.83 -5.56 -26.93
CA ASN A 170 -14.95 -6.10 -27.69
C ASN A 170 -15.08 -7.64 -27.63
N MET A 171 -14.60 -8.25 -26.54
CA MET A 171 -14.62 -9.69 -26.32
C MET A 171 -15.92 -10.10 -25.60
N LEU A 172 -17.06 -9.88 -26.25
CA LEU A 172 -18.39 -10.03 -25.64
C LEU A 172 -18.71 -11.48 -25.24
N LYS A 173 -18.24 -12.46 -26.02
CA LYS A 173 -18.44 -13.89 -25.70
C LYS A 173 -17.73 -14.26 -24.39
N THR A 174 -16.46 -13.88 -24.23
CA THR A 174 -15.71 -14.16 -23.00
C THR A 174 -16.26 -13.38 -21.82
N LEU A 175 -16.78 -12.16 -22.05
CA LEU A 175 -17.47 -11.38 -21.03
C LEU A 175 -18.67 -12.14 -20.44
N ILE A 176 -19.52 -12.71 -21.30
CA ILE A 176 -20.69 -13.50 -20.87
C ILE A 176 -20.25 -14.75 -20.11
N GLU A 177 -19.25 -15.49 -20.59
CA GLU A 177 -18.74 -16.67 -19.87
C GLU A 177 -18.17 -16.30 -18.48
N VAL A 178 -17.40 -15.21 -18.37
CA VAL A 178 -16.87 -14.76 -17.07
C VAL A 178 -17.99 -14.39 -16.08
N LEU A 179 -19.07 -13.75 -16.56
CA LEU A 179 -20.22 -13.42 -15.72
C LEU A 179 -21.04 -14.65 -15.35
N LYS A 180 -21.19 -15.59 -16.29
CA LYS A 180 -21.85 -16.88 -16.08
C LYS A 180 -21.12 -17.70 -15.02
N ASP A 181 -19.81 -17.87 -15.15
CA ASP A 181 -18.96 -18.55 -14.16
C ASP A 181 -19.09 -17.92 -12.77
N ALA A 182 -19.21 -16.59 -12.70
CA ALA A 182 -19.39 -15.87 -11.44
C ALA A 182 -20.79 -16.03 -10.83
N ALA A 183 -21.81 -16.29 -11.64
CA ALA A 183 -23.19 -16.52 -11.21
C ALA A 183 -23.48 -17.99 -10.86
N GLU A 184 -22.85 -18.93 -11.58
CA GLU A 184 -23.02 -20.39 -11.43
C GLU A 184 -22.06 -20.99 -10.41
N GLY A 185 -20.97 -20.29 -10.08
CA GLY A 185 -20.02 -20.73 -9.07
C GLY A 185 -20.74 -21.02 -7.75
N ASN A 186 -20.92 -22.30 -7.44
CA ASN A 186 -21.42 -22.82 -6.16
C ASN A 186 -20.41 -22.50 -5.05
N LEU A 187 -20.30 -21.23 -4.71
CA LEU A 187 -19.45 -20.79 -3.62
C LEU A 187 -20.19 -21.15 -2.34
N SER A 188 -19.56 -22.00 -1.53
CA SER A 188 -20.05 -22.30 -0.18
C SER A 188 -20.31 -20.98 0.56
N LYS A 189 -21.18 -20.99 1.58
CA LYS A 189 -21.51 -19.79 2.37
C LYS A 189 -20.27 -19.06 2.94
N PHE A 190 -19.12 -19.71 2.95
CA PHE A 190 -17.85 -19.22 3.48
C PHE A 190 -16.89 -18.67 2.43
N VAL A 191 -17.11 -18.92 1.13
CA VAL A 191 -16.27 -18.36 0.07
C VAL A 191 -16.86 -17.04 -0.39
N ARG A 192 -16.03 -15.99 -0.36
CA ARG A 192 -16.43 -14.65 -0.79
C ARG A 192 -16.87 -14.68 -2.25
N ARG A 193 -18.12 -14.29 -2.51
CA ARG A 193 -18.67 -14.18 -3.85
C ARG A 193 -18.00 -13.06 -4.62
N ARG A 194 -17.87 -13.21 -5.94
CA ARG A 194 -17.42 -12.13 -6.81
C ARG A 194 -18.49 -11.04 -6.82
N GLU A 195 -18.09 -9.82 -6.45
CA GLU A 195 -18.95 -8.64 -6.42
C GLU A 195 -18.66 -7.76 -7.65
N PHE A 196 -19.71 -7.22 -8.25
CA PHE A 196 -19.65 -6.38 -9.44
C PHE A 196 -20.25 -5.00 -9.14
N SER A 197 -19.65 -3.97 -9.71
CA SER A 197 -20.18 -2.60 -9.67
C SER A 197 -21.31 -2.48 -10.68
N GLU A 198 -22.43 -1.91 -10.25
CA GLU A 198 -23.57 -1.63 -11.12
C GLU A 198 -23.18 -0.78 -12.34
N GLU A 199 -22.28 0.19 -12.15
CA GLU A 199 -21.74 1.04 -13.23
C GLU A 199 -21.05 0.20 -14.33
N VAL A 200 -20.28 -0.81 -13.93
CA VAL A 200 -19.55 -1.68 -14.86
C VAL A 200 -20.50 -2.61 -15.60
N LEU A 201 -21.52 -3.13 -14.91
CA LEU A 201 -22.56 -3.96 -15.53
C LEU A 201 -23.45 -3.15 -16.49
N ALA A 202 -23.73 -1.88 -16.18
CA ALA A 202 -24.46 -0.99 -17.09
C ALA A 202 -23.68 -0.77 -18.41
N LYS A 203 -22.36 -0.53 -18.32
CA LYS A 203 -21.47 -0.44 -19.50
C LYS A 203 -21.42 -1.76 -20.29
N ALA A 204 -21.41 -2.89 -19.59
CA ALA A 204 -21.48 -4.21 -20.22
C ALA A 204 -22.78 -4.36 -21.02
N ARG A 205 -23.92 -4.02 -20.39
CA ARG A 205 -25.24 -4.07 -21.01
C ARG A 205 -25.29 -3.21 -22.26
N GLU A 206 -24.77 -1.98 -22.19
CA GLU A 206 -24.71 -1.06 -23.34
C GLU A 206 -23.98 -1.67 -24.54
N LYS A 207 -22.85 -2.36 -24.32
CA LYS A 207 -22.10 -3.00 -25.40
C LYS A 207 -22.76 -4.22 -26.01
N VAL A 208 -23.67 -4.90 -25.30
CA VAL A 208 -24.37 -6.08 -25.83
C VAL A 208 -25.75 -5.75 -26.41
N LYS A 209 -26.21 -4.50 -26.34
CA LYS A 209 -27.53 -4.06 -26.86
C LYS A 209 -27.77 -4.45 -28.32
N ASP A 210 -26.72 -4.36 -29.14
CA ASP A 210 -26.81 -4.59 -30.59
C ASP A 210 -26.87 -6.08 -30.96
N VAL A 211 -26.68 -6.99 -29.99
CA VAL A 211 -26.71 -8.45 -30.22
C VAL A 211 -27.79 -9.08 -29.33
N PRO A 212 -29.02 -9.26 -29.84
CA PRO A 212 -30.17 -9.71 -29.05
C PRO A 212 -29.94 -11.03 -28.29
N ALA A 213 -29.22 -11.99 -28.90
CA ALA A 213 -28.91 -13.26 -28.26
C ALA A 213 -27.98 -13.12 -27.05
N LEU A 214 -26.99 -12.21 -27.11
CA LEU A 214 -26.10 -11.93 -25.98
C LEU A 214 -26.78 -11.07 -24.93
N LEU A 215 -27.65 -10.14 -25.34
CA LEU A 215 -28.44 -9.32 -24.43
C LEU A 215 -29.37 -10.17 -23.57
N ALA A 216 -30.11 -11.12 -24.16
CA ALA A 216 -30.99 -12.02 -23.42
C ALA A 216 -30.22 -12.86 -22.38
N ARG A 217 -29.05 -13.39 -22.76
CA ARG A 217 -28.16 -14.12 -21.85
C ARG A 217 -27.62 -13.22 -20.73
N PHE A 218 -27.23 -11.99 -21.07
CA PHE A 218 -26.75 -11.03 -20.09
C PHE A 218 -27.83 -10.69 -19.07
N ASP A 219 -29.05 -10.39 -19.51
CA ASP A 219 -30.17 -10.02 -18.62
C ASP A 219 -30.55 -11.19 -17.69
N GLU A 220 -30.51 -12.45 -18.18
CA GLU A 220 -30.68 -13.65 -17.34
C GLU A 220 -29.59 -13.74 -16.25
N ILE A 221 -28.32 -13.60 -16.63
CA ILE A 221 -27.18 -13.66 -15.70
C ILE A 221 -27.24 -12.51 -14.71
N TYR A 222 -27.56 -11.30 -15.16
CA TYR A 222 -27.72 -10.12 -14.31
C TYR A 222 -28.79 -10.34 -13.25
N GLY A 223 -29.93 -10.92 -13.62
CA GLY A 223 -30.98 -11.32 -12.68
C GLY A 223 -30.47 -12.28 -11.60
N LYS A 224 -29.70 -13.30 -11.98
CA LYS A 224 -29.08 -14.24 -11.02
C LYS A 224 -28.09 -13.54 -10.09
N LEU A 225 -27.21 -12.69 -10.63
CA LEU A 225 -26.24 -11.92 -9.84
C LEU A 225 -26.94 -10.98 -8.83
N HIS A 226 -28.05 -10.37 -9.23
CA HIS A 226 -28.84 -9.50 -8.37
C HIS A 226 -29.51 -10.27 -7.22
N ILE A 227 -30.18 -11.39 -7.52
CA ILE A 227 -30.77 -12.27 -6.50
C ILE A 227 -29.71 -12.80 -5.53
N ASN A 228 -28.51 -13.08 -6.03
CA ASN A 228 -27.38 -13.56 -5.22
C ASN A 228 -26.72 -12.49 -4.36
N GLY A 229 -27.13 -11.22 -4.47
CA GLY A 229 -26.53 -10.08 -3.76
C GLY A 229 -25.10 -9.77 -4.21
N GLN A 230 -24.74 -10.07 -5.46
CA GLN A 230 -23.40 -9.86 -6.02
C GLN A 230 -23.23 -8.50 -6.69
N VAL A 231 -24.28 -7.68 -6.72
CA VAL A 231 -24.25 -6.34 -7.32
C VAL A 231 -24.07 -5.29 -6.22
N THR A 232 -23.08 -4.42 -6.40
CA THR A 232 -22.73 -3.35 -5.46
C THR A 232 -23.07 -1.99 -6.06
N THR A 233 -23.53 -1.08 -5.20
CA THR A 233 -23.83 0.33 -5.55
C THR A 233 -22.57 1.20 -5.63
N TYR A 234 -21.42 0.67 -5.19
CA TYR A 234 -20.14 1.38 -5.24
C TYR A 234 -19.65 1.52 -6.69
N THR A 235 -19.21 2.72 -7.06
CA THR A 235 -18.55 2.96 -8.34
C THR A 235 -17.15 2.36 -8.34
N LEU A 236 -16.59 2.10 -9.52
CA LEU A 236 -15.22 1.58 -9.61
C LEU A 236 -14.19 2.54 -8.98
N ASP A 237 -14.40 3.85 -9.12
CA ASP A 237 -13.54 4.87 -8.50
C ASP A 237 -13.54 4.75 -6.97
N THR A 238 -14.73 4.57 -6.36
CA THR A 238 -14.84 4.40 -4.90
C THR A 238 -14.16 3.11 -4.44
N LEU A 239 -14.28 2.01 -5.20
CA LEU A 239 -13.62 0.74 -4.89
C LEU A 239 -12.08 0.83 -4.99
N LEU A 240 -11.55 1.59 -5.96
CA LEU A 240 -10.11 1.83 -6.12
C LEU A 240 -9.55 2.75 -5.03
N CYS A 241 -10.28 3.82 -4.73
CA CYS A 241 -9.86 4.87 -3.79
C CYS A 241 -10.17 4.51 -2.34
N HIS A 242 -10.93 3.44 -2.07
CA HIS A 242 -11.23 3.00 -0.72
C HIS A 242 -9.94 2.70 0.06
N THR A 243 -9.67 3.48 1.10
CA THR A 243 -8.63 3.17 2.07
C THR A 243 -9.27 2.31 3.14
N PRO A 244 -8.83 1.06 3.34
CA PRO A 244 -9.40 0.20 4.37
C PRO A 244 -9.29 0.95 5.70
N GLY A 245 -10.44 1.22 6.31
CA GLY A 245 -10.52 1.95 7.57
C GLY A 245 -9.56 1.30 8.56
N ASN A 246 -8.58 2.07 9.01
CA ASN A 246 -7.68 1.68 10.09
C ASN A 246 -8.59 1.19 11.23
N ARG A 247 -8.55 -0.11 11.56
CA ARG A 247 -9.28 -0.68 12.70
C ARG A 247 -9.11 0.30 13.84
N LYS A 248 -10.22 0.92 14.26
CA LYS A 248 -10.34 1.95 15.32
C LYS A 248 -9.01 2.16 16.03
N SER A 249 -8.35 3.28 15.74
CA SER A 249 -7.08 3.67 16.32
C SER A 249 -6.98 3.22 17.79
N HIS A 250 -6.12 2.24 18.07
CA HIS A 250 -5.67 1.94 19.43
C HIS A 250 -5.04 3.18 20.11
N MET A 251 -4.84 4.30 19.38
CA MET A 251 -4.53 5.61 19.95
C MET A 251 -5.57 6.10 20.98
N MET A 252 -6.85 5.73 20.87
CA MET A 252 -7.85 6.06 21.90
C MET A 252 -7.55 5.35 23.24
N LEU A 253 -6.83 4.22 23.23
CA LEU A 253 -6.41 3.52 24.45
C LEU A 253 -5.14 4.11 25.07
N LEU A 254 -4.31 4.82 24.30
CA LEU A 254 -3.11 5.48 24.81
C LEU A 254 -3.42 6.82 25.48
N ASN A 255 -4.46 7.54 25.04
CA ASN A 255 -4.88 8.81 25.65
C ASN A 255 -5.59 8.66 27.00
N ARG A 256 -5.84 7.43 27.48
CA ARG A 256 -6.53 7.20 28.76
C ARG A 256 -5.59 7.02 29.96
N ARG A 257 -4.26 7.04 29.75
CA ARG A 257 -3.26 6.92 30.82
C ARG A 257 -2.62 8.27 31.14
N THR A 258 -3.44 9.25 31.49
CA THR A 258 -2.98 10.59 31.90
C THR A 258 -2.56 10.65 33.37
N VAL A 259 -2.81 9.61 34.16
CA VAL A 259 -2.54 9.59 35.61
C VAL A 259 -1.70 8.36 35.96
N SER A 260 -0.61 8.58 36.68
CA SER A 260 0.23 7.51 37.22
C SER A 260 -0.54 6.69 38.26
N HIS A 261 -0.61 5.37 38.12
CA HIS A 261 -1.24 4.49 39.12
C HIS A 261 -0.46 4.40 40.44
N ARG A 262 0.81 4.80 40.47
CA ARG A 262 1.64 4.77 41.69
C ARG A 262 1.54 6.05 42.51
N THR A 263 1.36 7.18 41.84
CA THR A 263 1.41 8.52 42.47
C THR A 263 0.08 9.27 42.37
N PHE A 264 -0.90 8.75 41.63
CA PHE A 264 -2.19 9.39 41.34
C PHE A 264 -2.08 10.84 40.82
N GLN A 265 -0.94 11.22 40.26
CA GLN A 265 -0.70 12.55 39.71
C GLN A 265 -0.69 12.55 38.17
N PRO A 266 -1.15 13.67 37.56
CA PRO A 266 -1.07 13.85 36.12
C PRO A 266 0.38 14.11 35.68
N LEU A 267 0.82 13.42 34.63
CA LEU A 267 2.22 13.41 34.16
C LEU A 267 2.75 14.77 33.63
N ASN A 268 1.92 15.81 33.55
CA ASN A 268 2.27 17.11 32.97
C ASN A 268 2.71 18.18 33.99
N GLN A 269 2.87 17.85 35.28
CA GLN A 269 3.09 18.88 36.32
C GLN A 269 4.55 19.21 36.67
N SER A 270 5.57 18.61 36.03
CA SER A 270 6.96 18.77 36.49
C SER A 270 7.89 19.62 35.62
N LEU A 271 7.38 20.57 34.84
CA LEU A 271 8.23 21.44 33.98
C LEU A 271 8.22 22.92 34.32
N TRP A 272 7.58 23.33 35.42
CA TRP A 272 7.65 24.70 35.92
C TRP A 272 7.68 24.69 37.45
N ALA A 273 8.87 24.53 38.00
CA ALA A 273 9.19 24.94 39.36
C ALA A 273 10.62 25.48 39.32
N GLU A 274 10.74 26.81 39.38
CA GLU A 274 11.95 27.52 39.82
C GLU A 274 12.21 27.25 41.31
#